data_AF-A0A3D2R6K0-F1
#
_entry.id   AF-A0A3D2R6K0-F1
#
_cell.length_a   1.000
_cell.length_b   1.000
_cell.length_c   1.000
_cell.angle_alpha   90.00
_cell.angle_beta   90.00
_cell.angle_gamma   90.00
#
_symmetry.space_group_name_H-M   'P 1'
#
loop_
_entity.id
_entity.type
_entity.pdbx_description
1 polymer ?
#
loop_
_entity_poly.entity_id
_entity_poly.type
_entity_poly.pdbx_seq_one_letter_code
_entity_poly.pdbx_strand_id
1 'polypeptide(L)'
;MPDLSGMTLEEALRALEEHQLSHAILDTTSYNPNFAYQTVIEQIPASGSFVKQARKIYLSINRSGYKMTQVPFVVGKTLRQAQPALRSAGFTVGKLTYKKYIAKDEVLSMKFRQRNLEQGDQLPLTSIIDLELGDGTGGFEIEALDRDSPLHSSYRKRDTL
;
A
#
# COMPACT_ATOMS: atom_id res chain seq x y z
N MET A 1 22.01 20.95 26.02
CA MET A 1 20.95 20.73 25.02
C MET A 1 20.23 19.44 25.36
N PRO A 2 18.90 19.40 25.58
CA PRO A 2 18.14 18.17 25.78
C PRO A 2 18.23 17.21 24.58
N ASP A 3 17.86 15.95 24.77
CA ASP A 3 17.58 15.02 23.68
C ASP A 3 16.07 15.05 23.38
N LEU A 4 15.73 15.44 22.16
CA LEU A 4 14.36 15.55 21.67
C LEU A 4 14.01 14.44 20.69
N SER A 5 14.96 13.57 20.34
CA SER A 5 14.78 12.51 19.35
C SER A 5 13.62 11.59 19.73
N GLY A 6 12.67 11.39 18.81
CA GLY A 6 11.52 10.52 19.02
C GLY A 6 10.39 11.12 19.84
N MET A 7 10.60 12.27 20.50
CA MET A 7 9.53 13.01 21.17
C MET A 7 8.51 13.52 20.15
N THR A 8 7.25 13.61 20.56
CA THR A 8 6.24 14.35 19.79
C THR A 8 6.64 15.81 19.68
N LEU A 9 6.14 16.49 18.64
CA LEU A 9 6.39 17.93 18.49
C LEU A 9 6.00 18.70 19.76
N GLU A 10 4.88 18.38 20.39
CA GLU A 10 4.43 19.07 21.61
C GLU A 10 5.38 18.86 22.79
N GLU A 11 5.79 17.62 23.06
CA GLU A 11 6.74 17.29 24.12
C GLU A 11 8.09 17.97 23.90
N ALA A 12 8.58 17.96 22.65
CA ALA A 12 9.84 18.58 22.30
C ALA A 12 9.80 20.11 22.50
N LEU A 13 8.69 20.76 22.14
CA LEU A 13 8.51 22.20 22.35
C LEU A 13 8.50 22.57 23.84
N ARG A 14 7.83 21.75 24.66
CA ARG A 14 7.79 21.94 26.12
C ARG A 14 9.19 21.81 26.74
N ALA A 15 9.94 20.79 26.36
CA ALA A 15 11.32 20.60 26.81
C ALA A 15 12.24 21.78 26.42
N LEU A 16 12.06 22.35 25.23
CA LEU A 16 12.82 23.52 24.81
C LEU A 16 12.46 24.78 25.62
N GLU A 17 11.18 24.96 25.93
CA GLU A 17 10.70 26.09 26.74
C GLU A 17 11.23 26.04 28.18
N GLU A 18 11.22 24.86 28.81
CA GLU A 18 11.80 24.63 30.15
C GLU A 18 13.29 25.00 30.22
N HIS A 19 14.01 24.82 29.11
CA HIS A 19 15.43 25.18 28.99
C HIS A 19 15.67 26.59 28.44
N GLN A 20 14.63 27.41 28.26
CA GLN A 20 14.71 28.79 27.74
C GLN A 20 15.38 28.85 26.35
N LEU A 21 15.10 27.84 25.51
CA LEU A 21 15.59 27.73 24.15
C LEU A 21 14.49 28.10 23.15
N SER A 22 14.88 28.70 22.03
CA SER A 22 13.96 28.98 20.93
C SER A 22 13.98 27.84 19.91
N HIS A 23 12.94 27.71 19.10
CA HIS A 23 12.84 26.65 18.09
C HIS A 23 12.56 27.20 16.69
N ALA A 24 12.88 26.38 15.68
CA ALA A 24 12.42 26.54 14.31
C ALA A 24 12.22 25.16 13.69
N ILE A 25 11.03 24.90 13.16
CA ILE A 25 10.76 23.68 12.41
C ILE A 25 11.31 23.87 11.01
N LEU A 26 12.16 22.95 10.56
CA LEU A 26 12.62 22.95 9.17
C LEU A 26 11.49 22.46 8.26
N ASP A 27 11.30 23.13 7.12
CA ASP A 27 10.38 22.68 6.06
C ASP A 27 11.03 21.55 5.26
N THR A 28 11.19 20.40 5.91
CA THR A 28 11.69 19.17 5.28
C THR A 28 10.56 18.18 5.09
N THR A 29 10.57 17.46 3.98
CA THR A 29 9.69 16.31 3.72
C THR A 29 10.27 15.01 4.30
N SER A 30 11.03 15.10 5.38
CA SER A 30 11.77 13.98 5.98
C SER A 30 10.82 12.87 6.43
N TYR A 31 11.18 11.63 6.08
CA TYR A 31 10.55 10.41 6.55
C TYR A 31 11.58 9.50 7.18
N ASN A 32 11.28 8.96 8.35
CA ASN A 32 12.00 7.83 8.91
C ASN A 32 10.98 6.81 9.46
N PRO A 33 10.96 5.56 8.95
CA PRO A 33 10.02 4.54 9.41
C PRO A 33 10.24 4.10 10.86
N ASN A 34 11.40 4.39 11.45
CA ASN A 34 11.69 4.08 12.85
C ASN A 34 11.09 5.11 13.83
N PHE A 35 10.56 6.22 13.32
CA PHE A 35 9.98 7.30 14.11
C PHE A 35 8.47 7.33 13.88
N ALA A 36 7.69 7.65 14.93
CA ALA A 36 6.26 7.85 14.77
C ALA A 36 5.95 9.13 13.97
N TYR A 37 4.69 9.29 13.53
CA TYR A 37 4.29 10.52 12.86
C TYR A 37 4.44 11.73 13.79
N GLN A 38 4.89 12.85 13.22
CA GLN A 38 4.96 14.14 13.90
C GLN A 38 5.90 14.16 15.11
N THR A 39 6.88 13.26 15.13
CA THR A 39 7.98 13.25 16.10
C THR A 39 9.25 13.86 15.52
N VAL A 40 10.16 14.26 16.40
CA VAL A 40 11.47 14.80 16.02
C VAL A 40 12.36 13.67 15.50
N ILE A 41 12.82 13.79 14.25
CA ILE A 41 13.83 12.91 13.65
C ILE A 41 15.22 13.37 14.05
N GLU A 42 15.43 14.69 13.98
CA GLU A 42 16.75 15.29 14.15
C GLU A 42 16.61 16.68 14.76
N GLN A 43 17.61 17.06 15.54
CA GLN A 43 17.74 18.39 16.12
C GLN A 43 19.13 18.96 15.83
N ILE A 44 19.20 20.27 15.65
CA ILE A 44 20.47 21.00 15.49
C ILE A 44 20.44 22.23 16.40
N PRO A 45 21.39 22.39 17.34
CA PRO A 45 22.52 21.50 17.67
C PRO A 45 22.11 20.13 18.26
N ALA A 46 23.01 19.16 18.15
CA ALA A 46 22.81 17.80 18.65
C ALA A 46 22.63 17.76 20.19
N SER A 47 22.03 16.69 20.69
CA SER A 47 21.83 16.48 22.13
C SER A 47 23.17 16.51 22.88
N GLY A 48 23.15 16.97 24.13
CA GLY A 48 24.37 17.15 24.93
C GLY A 48 25.23 18.37 24.56
N SER A 49 24.99 19.03 23.43
CA SER A 49 25.72 20.24 23.05
C SER A 49 25.55 21.38 24.07
N PHE A 50 26.64 22.12 24.31
CA PHE A 50 26.60 23.37 25.07
C PHE A 50 26.06 24.50 24.19
N VAL A 51 24.95 25.08 24.61
CA VAL A 51 24.28 26.18 23.91
C VAL A 51 24.02 27.32 24.88
N LYS A 52 24.11 28.55 24.39
CA LYS A 52 23.71 29.74 25.16
C LYS A 52 22.19 29.77 25.32
N GLN A 53 21.70 30.50 26.32
CA GLN A 53 20.27 30.81 26.47
C GLN A 53 19.72 31.46 25.20
N ALA A 54 18.42 31.26 24.94
CA ALA A 54 17.71 31.74 23.75
C ALA A 54 18.32 31.28 22.40
N ARG A 55 19.17 30.24 22.40
CA ARG A 55 19.66 29.64 21.16
C ARG A 55 18.47 29.04 20.39
N LYS A 56 18.37 29.39 19.10
CA LYS A 56 17.42 28.76 18.18
C LYS A 56 17.89 27.34 17.83
N ILE A 57 17.02 26.37 18.09
CA ILE A 57 17.19 24.94 17.80
C ILE A 57 16.34 24.60 16.57
N TYR A 58 16.97 24.01 15.56
CA TYR A 58 16.28 23.58 14.35
C TYR A 58 15.83 22.13 14.52
N LEU A 59 14.57 21.86 14.22
CA LEU A 59 13.98 20.52 14.34
C LEU A 59 13.56 20.02 12.97
N SER A 60 13.99 18.81 12.62
CA SER A 60 13.48 18.03 11.51
C SER A 60 12.38 17.11 12.05
N ILE A 61 11.18 17.22 11.50
CA ILE A 61 10.00 16.48 11.95
C ILE A 61 9.69 15.36 10.97
N ASN A 62 9.26 14.22 11.48
CA ASN A 62 8.74 13.12 10.69
C ASN A 62 7.37 13.48 10.10
N ARG A 63 7.38 14.23 8.99
CA ARG A 63 6.18 14.80 8.36
C ARG A 63 5.34 13.77 7.60
N SER A 64 5.81 12.54 7.49
CA SER A 64 5.14 11.45 6.78
C SER A 64 4.42 10.54 7.77
N GLY A 65 3.36 11.09 8.32
CA GLY A 65 2.21 10.30 8.74
C GLY A 65 1.54 9.91 7.45
N TYR A 66 1.76 8.65 7.05
CA TYR A 66 1.14 7.94 5.96
C TYR A 66 0.23 8.82 5.09
N LYS A 67 0.79 9.48 4.05
CA LYS A 67 -0.06 10.11 3.02
C LYS A 67 -1.03 9.02 2.57
N MET A 68 -2.28 9.14 2.98
CA MET A 68 -3.26 8.12 2.66
C MET A 68 -3.61 8.29 1.20
N THR A 69 -3.67 7.18 0.49
CA THR A 69 -4.09 7.14 -0.89
C THR A 69 -5.15 6.07 -1.04
N GLN A 70 -6.03 6.29 -1.99
CA GLN A 70 -7.18 5.43 -2.22
C GLN A 70 -6.73 4.19 -3.00
N VAL A 71 -7.15 3.02 -2.54
CA VAL A 71 -6.93 1.76 -3.25
C VAL A 71 -7.73 1.79 -4.57
N PRO A 72 -7.06 1.69 -5.73
CA PRO A 72 -7.73 1.75 -7.02
C PRO A 72 -8.58 0.50 -7.27
N PHE A 73 -9.58 0.63 -8.14
CA PHE A 73 -10.40 -0.51 -8.56
C PHE A 73 -9.62 -1.43 -9.50
N VAL A 74 -9.13 -2.56 -8.96
CA VAL A 74 -8.36 -3.56 -9.71
C VAL A 74 -8.88 -4.99 -9.57
N VAL A 75 -9.85 -5.25 -8.70
CA VAL A 75 -10.55 -6.55 -8.64
C VAL A 75 -11.30 -6.77 -9.96
N GLY A 76 -11.25 -7.99 -10.49
CA GLY A 76 -11.77 -8.34 -11.81
C GLY A 76 -10.86 -7.90 -12.98
N LYS A 77 -9.74 -7.23 -12.72
CA LYS A 77 -8.74 -6.90 -13.75
C LYS A 77 -7.66 -7.98 -13.81
N THR A 78 -6.98 -8.05 -14.94
CA THR A 78 -5.79 -8.89 -15.05
C THR A 78 -4.63 -8.33 -14.22
N LEU A 79 -3.73 -9.19 -13.75
CA LEU A 79 -2.51 -8.80 -13.04
C LEU A 79 -1.71 -7.74 -13.81
N ARG A 80 -1.65 -7.87 -15.14
CA ARG A 80 -0.98 -6.93 -16.05
C ARG A 80 -1.56 -5.52 -16.00
N GLN A 81 -2.85 -5.39 -15.72
CA GLN A 81 -3.53 -4.09 -15.54
C GLN A 81 -3.48 -3.61 -14.09
N ALA A 82 -3.61 -4.53 -13.12
CA ALA A 82 -3.66 -4.21 -11.70
C ALA A 82 -2.31 -3.70 -11.17
N GLN A 83 -1.20 -4.34 -11.53
CA GLN A 83 0.13 -3.94 -11.07
C GLN A 83 0.50 -2.49 -11.37
N PRO A 84 0.40 -1.99 -12.62
CA PRO A 84 0.72 -0.59 -12.90
C PRO A 84 -0.26 0.37 -12.21
N ALA A 85 -1.54 0.02 -12.11
CA ALA A 85 -2.52 0.85 -11.40
C ALA A 85 -2.16 1.03 -9.91
N LEU A 86 -1.85 -0.07 -9.21
CA LEU A 86 -1.45 -0.04 -7.80
C LEU A 86 -0.14 0.74 -7.60
N ARG A 87 0.85 0.54 -8.48
CA ARG A 87 2.13 1.29 -8.43
C ARG A 87 1.94 2.77 -8.68
N SER A 88 1.09 3.14 -9.65
CA SER A 88 0.79 4.55 -9.95
C SER A 88 0.04 5.26 -8.81
N ALA A 89 -0.78 4.53 -8.06
CA ALA A 89 -1.41 5.01 -6.83
C ALA A 89 -0.43 5.07 -5.64
N GLY A 90 0.81 4.62 -5.81
CA GLY A 90 1.88 4.66 -4.81
C GLY A 90 1.91 3.46 -3.87
N PHE A 91 1.30 2.33 -4.25
CA PHE A 91 1.37 1.07 -3.52
C PHE A 91 2.43 0.12 -4.10
N THR A 92 2.87 -0.81 -3.26
CA THR A 92 3.75 -1.90 -3.67
C THR A 92 2.94 -3.19 -3.77
N VAL A 93 3.17 -3.97 -4.83
CA VAL A 93 2.55 -5.28 -4.97
C VAL A 93 3.41 -6.30 -4.23
N GLY A 94 2.78 -7.02 -3.29
CA GLY A 94 3.42 -8.02 -2.45
C GLY A 94 3.29 -9.44 -3.00
N LYS A 95 2.83 -10.34 -2.13
CA LYS A 95 2.65 -11.75 -2.43
C LYS A 95 1.51 -11.95 -3.44
N LEU A 96 1.74 -12.83 -4.41
CA LEU A 96 0.72 -13.32 -5.33
C LEU A 96 0.33 -14.75 -4.94
N THR A 97 -0.95 -15.00 -4.75
CA THR A 97 -1.49 -16.34 -4.49
C THR A 97 -2.49 -16.71 -5.57
N TYR A 98 -2.52 -17.96 -6.00
CA TYR A 98 -3.44 -18.44 -7.02
C TYR A 98 -4.51 -19.34 -6.42
N LYS A 99 -5.73 -19.21 -6.95
CA LYS A 99 -6.89 -20.02 -6.60
C LYS A 99 -7.52 -20.58 -7.87
N LYS A 100 -8.08 -21.79 -7.77
CA LYS A 100 -8.86 -22.42 -8.84
C LYS A 100 -9.93 -21.46 -9.34
N TYR A 101 -9.78 -20.99 -10.57
CA TYR A 101 -10.70 -20.02 -11.19
C TYR A 101 -10.62 -20.11 -12.72
N ILE A 102 -11.69 -19.74 -13.41
CA ILE A 102 -11.78 -19.84 -14.87
C ILE A 102 -10.81 -18.89 -15.59
N ALA A 103 -10.62 -17.68 -15.06
CA ALA A 103 -9.80 -16.66 -15.71
C ALA A 103 -8.40 -16.64 -15.10
N LYS A 104 -7.40 -16.89 -15.94
CA LYS A 104 -6.01 -16.83 -15.53
C LYS A 104 -5.57 -15.39 -15.27
N ASP A 105 -4.83 -15.19 -14.19
CA ASP A 105 -4.25 -13.91 -13.75
C ASP A 105 -5.27 -12.83 -13.41
N GLU A 106 -6.57 -13.14 -13.30
CA GLU A 106 -7.59 -12.20 -12.85
C GLU A 106 -7.48 -11.97 -11.34
N VAL A 107 -7.49 -10.71 -10.90
CA VAL A 107 -7.46 -10.35 -9.47
C VAL A 107 -8.82 -10.65 -8.83
N LEU A 108 -8.84 -11.63 -7.95
CA LEU A 108 -10.03 -12.05 -7.20
C LEU A 108 -10.19 -11.25 -5.91
N SER A 109 -9.09 -10.99 -5.21
CA SER A 109 -9.10 -10.19 -3.98
C SER A 109 -7.74 -9.54 -3.70
N MET A 110 -7.76 -8.55 -2.80
CA MET A 110 -6.58 -7.83 -2.33
C MET A 110 -6.51 -7.90 -0.81
N LYS A 111 -5.30 -7.96 -0.26
CA LYS A 111 -5.07 -8.02 1.18
C LYS A 111 -3.97 -7.06 1.62
N PHE A 112 -4.16 -6.43 2.78
CA PHE A 112 -3.14 -5.66 3.50
C PHE A 112 -3.07 -6.15 4.93
N ARG A 113 -1.90 -6.64 5.36
CA ARG A 113 -1.68 -7.15 6.74
C ARG A 113 -2.80 -8.12 7.20
N GLN A 114 -3.14 -9.09 6.35
CA GLN A 114 -4.21 -10.08 6.56
C GLN A 114 -5.65 -9.55 6.53
N ARG A 115 -5.86 -8.23 6.43
CA ARG A 115 -7.19 -7.64 6.21
C ARG A 115 -7.52 -7.66 4.71
N ASN A 116 -8.71 -8.13 4.35
CA ASN A 116 -9.22 -7.98 2.98
C ASN A 116 -9.46 -6.50 2.69
N LEU A 117 -9.07 -6.06 1.50
CA LEU A 117 -9.29 -4.69 1.04
C LEU A 117 -10.46 -4.63 0.08
N GLU A 118 -11.21 -3.55 0.17
CA GLU A 118 -12.20 -3.16 -0.82
C GLU A 118 -11.68 -2.00 -1.67
N GLN A 119 -12.30 -1.81 -2.84
CA GLN A 119 -12.05 -0.61 -3.63
C GLN A 119 -12.42 0.63 -2.83
N GLY A 120 -11.59 1.67 -2.91
CA GLY A 120 -11.83 2.90 -2.16
C GLY A 120 -11.29 2.93 -0.73
N ASP A 121 -10.79 1.81 -0.21
CA ASP A 121 -10.07 1.80 1.06
C ASP A 121 -8.91 2.80 1.05
N GLN A 122 -8.67 3.45 2.18
CA GLN A 122 -7.54 4.35 2.37
C GLN A 122 -6.40 3.58 3.01
N LEU A 123 -5.26 3.56 2.34
CA LEU A 123 -4.04 2.95 2.85
C LEU A 123 -2.90 3.95 2.82
N PRO A 124 -1.92 3.79 3.72
CA PRO A 124 -0.68 4.52 3.61
C PRO A 124 -0.01 4.36 2.25
N LEU A 125 0.54 5.45 1.72
CA LEU A 125 1.50 5.39 0.62
C LEU A 125 2.59 4.37 0.95
N THR A 126 3.07 3.64 -0.06
CA THR A 126 4.05 2.55 0.03
C THR A 126 3.55 1.28 0.73
N SER A 127 2.27 1.20 1.12
CA SER A 127 1.67 -0.04 1.63
C SER A 127 1.86 -1.20 0.64
N ILE A 128 2.14 -2.38 1.19
CA ILE A 128 2.27 -3.62 0.42
C ILE A 128 0.91 -4.29 0.35
N ILE A 129 0.40 -4.48 -0.87
CA ILE A 129 -0.87 -5.14 -1.15
C ILE A 129 -0.59 -6.51 -1.77
N ASP A 130 -1.04 -7.56 -1.09
CA ASP A 130 -1.01 -8.93 -1.59
C ASP A 130 -2.24 -9.17 -2.47
N LEU A 131 -2.08 -9.96 -3.55
CA LEU A 131 -3.14 -10.24 -4.51
C LEU A 131 -3.45 -11.73 -4.56
N GLU A 132 -4.74 -12.07 -4.54
CA GLU A 132 -5.22 -13.41 -4.89
C GLU A 132 -5.71 -13.39 -6.33
N LEU A 133 -5.21 -14.33 -7.14
CA LEU A 133 -5.39 -14.39 -8.58
C LEU A 133 -6.08 -15.70 -8.99
N GLY A 134 -6.76 -15.69 -10.13
CA GLY A 134 -7.24 -16.90 -10.78
C GLY A 134 -6.13 -17.67 -11.50
N ASP A 135 -6.14 -18.99 -11.41
CA ASP A 135 -5.15 -19.87 -12.05
C ASP A 135 -5.49 -20.30 -13.49
N GLY A 136 -6.75 -20.09 -13.92
CA GLY A 136 -7.24 -20.50 -15.23
C GLY A 136 -7.69 -21.96 -15.32
N THR A 137 -7.71 -22.71 -14.22
CA THR A 137 -8.05 -24.15 -14.20
C THR A 137 -9.51 -24.43 -13.83
N GLY A 138 -10.30 -23.38 -13.55
CA GLY A 138 -11.69 -23.50 -13.10
C GLY A 138 -12.71 -23.81 -14.20
N GLY A 139 -12.27 -24.04 -15.45
CA GLY A 139 -13.16 -24.40 -16.55
C GLY A 139 -13.89 -25.72 -16.28
N PHE A 140 -15.12 -25.83 -16.81
CA PHE A 140 -15.84 -27.10 -16.81
C PHE A 140 -15.01 -28.14 -17.57
N GLU A 141 -14.73 -29.28 -16.93
CA GLU A 141 -14.42 -30.50 -17.67
C GLU A 141 -15.62 -30.76 -18.57
N ILE A 142 -15.46 -30.52 -19.87
CA ILE A 142 -16.38 -31.12 -20.83
C ILE A 142 -16.06 -32.61 -20.74
N GLU A 143 -16.82 -33.34 -19.91
CA GLU A 143 -16.95 -34.78 -20.07
C GLU A 143 -17.25 -34.99 -21.55
N ALA A 144 -16.35 -35.70 -22.24
CA ALA A 144 -16.50 -35.98 -23.65
C ALA A 144 -17.90 -36.58 -23.83
N LEU A 145 -18.80 -35.85 -24.50
CA LEU A 145 -20.16 -36.31 -24.75
C LEU A 145 -20.08 -37.74 -25.29
N ASP A 146 -20.66 -38.68 -24.55
CA ASP A 146 -20.75 -40.08 -24.98
C ASP A 146 -21.24 -40.11 -26.43
N ARG A 147 -20.53 -40.86 -27.28
CA ARG A 147 -20.87 -40.99 -28.71
C ARG A 147 -22.29 -41.54 -28.93
N ASP A 148 -22.91 -42.10 -27.89
CA ASP A 148 -24.25 -42.67 -27.89
C ASP A 148 -25.33 -41.71 -27.37
N SER A 149 -25.04 -40.41 -27.20
CA SER A 149 -26.06 -39.44 -26.78
C SER A 149 -27.20 -39.34 -27.82
N PRO A 150 -28.47 -39.57 -27.43
CA PRO A 150 -29.62 -39.66 -28.34
C PRO A 150 -30.03 -38.33 -28.99
N LEU A 151 -29.27 -37.24 -28.75
CA LEU A 151 -29.52 -35.91 -29.30
C LEU A 151 -28.94 -35.68 -30.71
N HIS A 152 -28.57 -36.74 -31.45
CA HIS A 152 -28.22 -36.64 -32.86
C HIS A 152 -29.47 -36.42 -33.74
N SER A 153 -30.11 -35.25 -33.57
CA SER A 153 -31.13 -34.75 -34.50
C SER A 153 -30.44 -34.12 -35.71
N SER A 154 -30.33 -34.94 -36.76
CA SER A 154 -30.21 -34.59 -38.18
C SER A 154 -30.07 -33.10 -38.54
N TYR A 155 -28.83 -32.60 -38.60
CA TYR A 155 -28.51 -31.51 -39.53
C TYR A 155 -28.22 -32.12 -40.90
N ARG A 156 -29.28 -32.31 -41.68
CA ARG A 156 -29.18 -32.63 -43.11
C ARG A 156 -28.57 -31.40 -43.79
N LYS A 157 -27.31 -31.50 -44.24
CA LYS A 157 -26.69 -30.49 -45.11
C LYS A 157 -27.60 -30.27 -46.31
N ARG A 158 -28.05 -29.03 -46.49
CA ARG A 158 -28.48 -28.52 -47.79
C ARG A 158 -27.21 -28.22 -48.56
N ASP A 159 -26.78 -29.15 -49.41
CA ASP A 159 -25.81 -28.83 -50.45
C ASP A 159 -26.57 -28.51 -51.74
N THR A 160 -26.27 -27.31 -52.22
CA THR A 160 -26.70 -26.64 -53.44
C THR A 160 -26.06 -27.26 -54.69
N LEU A 161 -26.87 -27.23 -55.77
CA LEU A 161 -26.58 -27.45 -57.21
C LEU A 161 -26.46 -28.91 -57.67
#